data_AF-A0A932LE72-F1
#
_entry.id   AF-A0A932LE72-F1
#
_cell.length_a   1.000
_cell.length_b   1.000
_cell.length_c   1.000
_cell.angle_alpha   90.00
_cell.angle_beta   90.00
_cell.angle_gamma   90.00
#
_symmetry.space_group_name_H-M   'P 1'
#
loop_
_entity.id
_entity.type
_entity.pdbx_description
1 polymer ?
#
loop_
_entity_poly.entity_id
_entity_poly.type
_entity_poly.pdbx_seq_one_letter_code
_entity_poly.pdbx_strand_id
1 'polypeptide(L)'
;MTSHLQWCAVAVLLMATLRHQAVRADETPDTSAARAASLARLIQAVEQYTLTIEAGHGEPLELVKSPVLRYSDPVTSVLDGAVFVWTRNGRPEALISVHVGKSGRPFFEFRSLSSSPLAAMRMGQPEWHPDQPGLDFRPLEGAPSPEETAPQRLKQMRAMLRSFSASISDPADGRHELRLLSQPVFRYSQPDVGILDGALFFFVRATNPELLIVVEAQTAEGNPRWTYSP
;
A
#
# COMPACT_ATOMS: atom_id res chain seq x y z
N MET A 1 -83.07 -29.07 -4.44
CA MET A 1 -82.83 -27.85 -3.61
C MET A 1 -81.64 -28.13 -2.71
N THR A 2 -80.76 -27.12 -2.57
CA THR A 2 -79.53 -27.07 -1.74
C THR A 2 -78.38 -27.97 -2.20
N SER A 3 -77.12 -27.56 -2.36
CA SER A 3 -76.45 -26.25 -2.51
C SER A 3 -74.96 -26.59 -2.75
N HIS A 4 -74.33 -25.88 -3.69
CA HIS A 4 -72.91 -25.97 -4.01
C HIS A 4 -72.02 -25.61 -2.81
N LEU A 5 -70.90 -26.31 -2.60
CA LEU A 5 -69.75 -25.76 -1.88
C LEU A 5 -68.44 -26.27 -2.49
N GLN A 6 -67.86 -25.39 -3.30
CA GLN A 6 -66.61 -25.51 -4.02
C GLN A 6 -65.47 -25.10 -3.07
N TRP A 7 -64.58 -26.03 -2.72
CA TRP A 7 -63.40 -25.72 -1.90
C TRP A 7 -62.28 -25.21 -2.81
N CYS A 8 -62.00 -23.91 -2.74
CA CYS A 8 -60.79 -23.29 -3.27
C CYS A 8 -59.64 -23.54 -2.30
N ALA A 9 -58.64 -24.33 -2.69
CA ALA A 9 -57.36 -24.39 -1.99
C ALA A 9 -56.53 -23.16 -2.34
N VAL A 10 -56.35 -22.25 -1.37
CA VAL A 10 -55.42 -21.12 -1.47
C VAL A 10 -54.01 -21.63 -1.14
N ALA A 11 -53.14 -21.71 -2.15
CA ALA A 11 -51.71 -21.93 -1.96
C ALA A 11 -51.06 -20.61 -1.52
N VAL A 12 -50.62 -20.54 -0.27
CA VAL A 12 -49.79 -19.43 0.23
C VAL A 12 -48.35 -19.65 -0.22
N LEU A 13 -47.93 -18.94 -1.26
CA LEU A 13 -46.52 -18.85 -1.66
C LEU A 13 -45.79 -17.91 -0.70
N LEU A 14 -45.04 -18.48 0.25
CA LEU A 14 -44.07 -17.75 1.07
C LEU A 14 -42.85 -17.39 0.22
N MET A 15 -42.89 -16.24 -0.47
CA MET A 15 -41.70 -15.65 -1.05
C MET A 15 -40.84 -15.03 0.06
N ALA A 16 -39.89 -15.81 0.58
CA ALA A 16 -38.82 -15.29 1.42
C ALA A 16 -37.94 -14.36 0.58
N THR A 17 -38.15 -13.05 0.72
CA THR A 17 -37.25 -12.05 0.17
C THR A 17 -35.97 -12.04 1.00
N LEU A 18 -34.95 -12.75 0.53
CA LEU A 18 -33.57 -12.60 1.00
C LEU A 18 -33.12 -11.18 0.67
N ARG A 19 -33.31 -10.26 1.62
CA ARG A 19 -32.65 -8.95 1.60
C ARG A 19 -31.16 -9.20 1.76
N HIS A 20 -30.43 -9.15 0.65
CA HIS A 20 -28.99 -8.99 0.63
C HIS A 20 -28.65 -7.64 1.30
N GLN A 21 -28.47 -7.63 2.62
CA GLN A 21 -27.85 -6.51 3.30
C GLN A 21 -26.36 -6.55 2.95
N ALA A 22 -26.01 -5.88 1.85
CA ALA A 22 -24.66 -5.37 1.69
C ALA A 22 -24.41 -4.44 2.89
N VAL A 23 -23.51 -4.85 3.78
CA VAL A 23 -23.01 -4.00 4.86
C VAL A 23 -22.28 -2.82 4.19
N ARG A 24 -22.99 -1.73 3.94
CA ARG A 24 -22.36 -0.41 3.84
C ARG A 24 -22.03 -0.02 5.27
N ALA A 25 -20.74 0.18 5.56
CA ALA A 25 -20.34 0.91 6.75
C ALA A 25 -21.01 2.30 6.66
N ASP A 26 -21.85 2.62 7.64
CA ASP A 26 -22.63 3.85 7.69
C ASP A 26 -21.69 5.00 8.10
N GLU A 27 -20.96 5.57 7.13
CA GLU A 27 -20.11 6.75 7.37
C GLU A 27 -21.01 7.99 7.52
N THR A 28 -21.09 8.53 8.73
CA THR A 28 -21.79 9.80 8.97
C THR A 28 -20.99 10.98 8.40
N PRO A 29 -21.65 12.08 7.98
CA PRO A 29 -20.97 13.27 7.48
C PRO A 29 -19.89 13.85 8.41
N ASP A 30 -20.12 13.74 9.72
CA ASP A 30 -19.20 14.20 10.77
C ASP A 30 -17.90 13.36 10.79
N THR A 31 -18.02 12.04 10.58
CA THR A 31 -16.88 11.13 10.48
C THR A 31 -16.05 11.42 9.22
N SER A 32 -16.71 11.72 8.10
CA SER A 32 -16.04 12.06 6.83
C SER A 32 -15.25 13.38 6.93
N ALA A 33 -15.84 14.42 7.54
CA ALA A 33 -15.17 15.70 7.75
C ALA A 33 -13.95 15.57 8.69
N ALA A 34 -14.10 14.86 9.80
CA ALA A 34 -13.00 14.58 10.73
C ALA A 34 -11.86 13.82 10.04
N ARG A 35 -12.22 12.83 9.21
CA ARG A 35 -11.26 12.04 8.41
C ARG A 35 -10.55 12.91 7.38
N ALA A 36 -11.24 13.82 6.69
CA ALA A 36 -10.60 14.77 5.77
C ALA A 36 -9.63 15.72 6.50
N ALA A 37 -10.03 16.28 7.64
CA ALA A 37 -9.19 17.16 8.45
C ALA A 37 -7.95 16.44 9.02
N SER A 38 -8.08 15.17 9.39
CA SER A 38 -6.95 14.33 9.79
C SER A 38 -5.95 14.15 8.65
N LEU A 39 -6.43 13.82 7.44
CA LEU A 39 -5.56 13.67 6.27
C LEU A 39 -4.81 14.97 5.94
N ALA A 40 -5.48 16.12 5.99
CA ALA A 40 -4.83 17.41 5.76
C ALA A 40 -3.67 17.66 6.73
N ARG A 41 -3.81 17.28 8.01
CA ARG A 41 -2.72 17.36 9.00
C ARG A 41 -1.58 16.40 8.70
N LEU A 42 -1.87 15.17 8.26
CA LEU A 42 -0.83 14.22 7.84
C LEU A 42 -0.05 14.75 6.64
N ILE A 43 -0.73 15.34 5.65
CA ILE A 43 -0.11 15.97 4.48
C ILE A 43 0.81 17.12 4.92
N GLN A 44 0.30 18.06 5.73
CA GLN A 44 1.11 19.17 6.25
C GLN A 44 2.35 18.69 7.04
N ALA A 45 2.24 17.55 7.72
CA ALA A 45 3.35 16.99 8.47
C ALA A 45 4.45 16.42 7.55
N VAL A 46 4.09 15.78 6.44
CA VAL A 46 5.06 15.24 5.47
C VAL A 46 5.63 16.30 4.52
N GLU A 47 4.89 17.37 4.24
CA GLU A 47 5.37 18.51 3.42
C GLU A 47 6.52 19.28 4.09
N GLN A 48 6.77 19.06 5.38
CA GLN A 48 7.93 19.62 6.09
C GLN A 48 9.25 18.97 5.69
N TYR A 49 9.21 17.84 4.98
CA TYR A 49 10.39 17.07 4.62
C TYR A 49 10.89 17.42 3.21
N THR A 50 12.19 17.64 3.12
CA THR A 50 12.95 17.63 1.87
C THR A 50 13.87 16.43 1.87
N LEU A 51 13.72 15.55 0.88
CA LEU A 51 14.59 14.39 0.70
C LEU A 51 15.49 14.61 -0.50
N THR A 52 16.74 14.15 -0.41
CA THR A 52 17.76 14.29 -1.46
C THR A 52 18.51 12.98 -1.61
N ILE A 53 18.95 12.72 -2.84
CA ILE A 53 19.95 11.67 -3.12
C ILE A 53 21.36 12.17 -2.76
N GLU A 54 22.30 11.24 -2.64
CA GLU A 54 23.71 11.54 -2.39
C GLU A 54 23.90 12.34 -1.10
N ALA A 55 23.21 11.92 -0.02
CA ALA A 55 23.45 12.42 1.33
C ALA A 55 23.28 13.96 1.51
N GLY A 56 22.43 14.61 0.72
CA GLY A 56 22.22 16.07 0.79
C GLY A 56 22.89 16.86 -0.33
N HIS A 57 23.62 16.21 -1.22
CA HIS A 57 24.37 16.88 -2.29
C HIS A 57 23.70 16.83 -3.66
N GLY A 58 22.72 15.94 -3.85
CA GLY A 58 21.97 15.80 -5.10
C GLY A 58 20.68 16.63 -5.16
N GLU A 59 19.95 16.46 -6.26
CA GLU A 59 18.65 17.12 -6.45
C GLU A 59 17.60 16.61 -5.45
N PRO A 60 16.69 17.50 -4.98
CA PRO A 60 15.55 17.10 -4.17
C PRO A 60 14.65 16.11 -4.89
N LEU A 61 14.20 15.09 -4.17
CA LEU A 61 13.18 14.15 -4.63
C LEU A 61 11.80 14.82 -4.66
N GLU A 62 10.95 14.39 -5.60
CA GLU A 62 9.58 14.89 -5.74
C GLU A 62 8.62 14.11 -4.84
N LEU A 63 7.91 14.81 -3.95
CA LEU A 63 6.82 14.24 -3.17
C LEU A 63 5.58 14.00 -4.04
N VAL A 64 5.10 12.76 -4.08
CA VAL A 64 3.76 12.42 -4.58
C VAL A 64 2.72 13.00 -3.61
N LYS A 65 2.04 14.06 -4.03
CA LYS A 65 1.14 14.87 -3.18
C LYS A 65 0.02 14.07 -2.50
N SER A 66 -0.50 13.05 -3.18
CA SER A 66 -1.54 12.17 -2.64
C SER A 66 -0.91 10.97 -1.95
N PRO A 67 -1.42 10.54 -0.77
CA PRO A 67 -0.93 9.33 -0.14
C PRO A 67 -1.20 8.11 -1.03
N VAL A 68 -0.24 7.19 -1.08
CA VAL A 68 -0.34 5.93 -1.83
C VAL A 68 -1.13 4.86 -1.05
N LEU A 69 -1.24 5.03 0.26
CA LEU A 69 -2.05 4.18 1.14
C LEU A 69 -2.58 5.02 2.29
N ARG A 70 -3.83 4.77 2.67
CA ARG A 70 -4.41 5.28 3.91
C ARG A 70 -4.84 4.09 4.76
N TYR A 71 -4.55 4.15 6.05
CA TYR A 71 -4.74 3.03 6.94
C TYR A 71 -5.19 3.45 8.34
N SER A 72 -5.67 2.47 9.09
CA SER A 72 -5.86 2.52 10.54
C SER A 72 -5.62 1.12 11.11
N ASP A 73 -5.28 1.09 12.39
CA ASP A 73 -5.04 -0.16 13.11
C ASP A 73 -5.68 -0.09 14.50
N PRO A 74 -6.87 -0.67 14.68
CA PRO A 74 -7.51 -0.69 16.00
C PRO A 74 -6.74 -1.56 17.00
N VAL A 75 -5.87 -2.48 16.53
CA VAL A 75 -5.06 -3.34 17.41
C VAL A 75 -3.94 -2.53 18.06
N THR A 76 -3.22 -1.73 17.28
CA THR A 76 -2.10 -0.89 17.77
C THR A 76 -2.48 0.54 18.13
N SER A 77 -3.79 0.84 18.22
CA SER A 77 -4.32 2.19 18.51
C SER A 77 -3.94 3.27 17.48
N VAL A 78 -3.62 2.89 16.24
CA VAL A 78 -3.45 3.83 15.13
C VAL A 78 -4.83 4.26 14.63
N LEU A 79 -5.18 5.52 14.88
CA LEU A 79 -6.50 6.05 14.54
C LEU A 79 -6.59 6.43 13.06
N ASP A 80 -5.54 7.02 12.52
CA ASP A 80 -5.43 7.37 11.11
C ASP A 80 -3.96 7.48 10.72
N GLY A 81 -3.63 6.90 9.57
CA GLY A 81 -2.30 6.88 9.02
C GLY A 81 -2.31 6.95 7.50
N ALA A 82 -1.21 7.40 6.95
CA ALA A 82 -1.02 7.51 5.51
C ALA A 82 0.43 7.22 5.13
N VAL A 83 0.61 6.72 3.92
CA VAL A 83 1.91 6.46 3.32
C VAL A 83 2.12 7.39 2.15
N PHE A 84 3.29 8.04 2.11
CA PHE A 84 3.70 8.94 1.05
C PHE A 84 5.00 8.45 0.41
N VAL A 85 5.19 8.81 -0.86
CA VAL A 85 6.33 8.36 -1.68
C VAL A 85 7.04 9.59 -2.23
N TRP A 86 8.37 9.55 -2.17
CA TRP A 86 9.26 10.48 -2.85
C TRP A 86 9.86 9.78 -4.05
N THR A 87 9.91 10.49 -5.17
CA THR A 87 10.35 9.93 -6.44
C THR A 87 11.47 10.74 -7.08
N ARG A 88 12.24 10.06 -7.93
CA ARG A 88 13.17 10.67 -8.88
C ARG A 88 12.77 10.21 -10.27
N ASN A 89 12.31 11.15 -11.10
CA ASN A 89 11.80 10.85 -12.44
C ASN A 89 10.72 9.75 -12.44
N GLY A 90 9.82 9.77 -11.45
CA GLY A 90 8.73 8.80 -11.30
C GLY A 90 9.08 7.45 -10.65
N ARG A 91 10.36 7.12 -10.44
CA ARG A 91 10.77 5.94 -9.67
C ARG A 91 10.76 6.26 -8.16
N PRO A 92 10.17 5.41 -7.31
CA PRO A 92 10.17 5.62 -5.87
C PRO A 92 11.58 5.46 -5.30
N GLU A 93 12.03 6.44 -4.53
CA GLU A 93 13.35 6.47 -3.90
C GLU A 93 13.22 6.44 -2.37
N ALA A 94 12.10 6.90 -1.81
CA ALA A 94 11.81 6.79 -0.38
C ALA A 94 10.31 6.71 -0.11
N LEU A 95 9.99 6.19 1.07
CA LEU A 95 8.64 6.08 1.60
C LEU A 95 8.61 6.60 3.03
N ILE A 96 7.60 7.39 3.35
CA ILE A 96 7.30 7.82 4.72
C ILE A 96 5.89 7.37 5.07
N SER A 97 5.79 6.54 6.10
CA SER A 97 4.55 6.26 6.81
C SER A 97 4.41 7.29 7.92
N VAL A 98 3.25 7.94 8.00
CA VAL A 98 2.91 8.86 9.09
C VAL A 98 1.57 8.47 9.68
N HIS A 99 1.48 8.40 11.00
CA HIS A 99 0.22 8.10 11.67
C HIS A 99 0.04 8.83 12.99
N VAL A 100 -1.22 8.91 13.44
CA VAL A 100 -1.59 9.47 14.74
C VAL A 100 -2.35 8.43 15.57
N GLY A 101 -1.92 8.28 16.81
CA GLY A 101 -2.65 7.54 17.84
C GLY A 101 -3.45 8.48 18.76
N LYS A 102 -3.83 7.97 19.94
CA LYS A 102 -4.62 8.72 20.94
C LYS A 102 -3.95 10.00 21.45
N SER A 103 -2.62 10.09 21.41
CA SER A 103 -1.88 11.28 21.82
C SER A 103 -2.02 12.45 20.84
N GLY A 104 -2.49 12.19 19.61
CA GLY A 104 -2.60 13.17 18.52
C GLY A 104 -1.26 13.61 17.94
N ARG A 105 -0.11 13.14 18.47
CA ARG A 105 1.21 13.43 17.91
C ARG A 105 1.48 12.52 16.71
N PRO A 106 2.03 13.04 15.59
CA PRO A 106 2.40 12.22 14.45
C PRO A 106 3.63 11.38 14.80
N PHE A 107 3.57 10.11 14.43
CA PHE A 107 4.70 9.18 14.40
C PHE A 107 5.11 8.97 12.95
N PHE A 108 6.42 8.91 12.69
CA PHE A 108 6.98 8.78 11.35
C PHE A 108 7.84 7.53 11.26
N GLU A 109 7.72 6.83 10.15
CA GLU A 109 8.57 5.70 9.78
C GLU A 109 9.11 5.95 8.38
N PHE A 110 10.43 5.82 8.24
CA PHE A 110 11.14 6.10 7.01
C PHE A 110 11.64 4.78 6.41
N ARG A 111 11.49 4.63 5.10
CA ARG A 111 12.10 3.53 4.36
C ARG A 111 12.80 4.07 3.12
N SER A 112 14.07 3.71 2.96
CA SER A 112 14.82 3.96 1.73
C SER A 112 14.42 2.92 0.69
N LEU A 113 14.18 3.38 -0.53
CA LEU A 113 13.97 2.58 -1.73
C LEU A 113 15.05 2.88 -2.78
N SER A 114 16.07 3.66 -2.38
CA SER A 114 17.11 4.12 -3.26
C SER A 114 18.25 3.11 -3.37
N SER A 115 18.90 3.08 -4.53
CA SER A 115 20.19 2.40 -4.72
C SER A 115 21.38 3.24 -4.25
N SER A 116 21.12 4.46 -3.74
CA SER A 116 22.13 5.41 -3.27
C SER A 116 21.79 5.90 -1.85
N PRO A 117 22.77 6.44 -1.11
CA PRO A 117 22.51 7.13 0.15
C PRO A 117 21.49 8.26 0.00
N LEU A 118 20.66 8.49 1.04
CA LEU A 118 19.66 9.56 1.07
C LEU A 118 19.87 10.46 2.29
N ALA A 119 19.36 11.67 2.21
CA ALA A 119 19.16 12.52 3.39
C ALA A 119 17.74 13.09 3.40
N ALA A 120 17.07 12.98 4.55
CA ALA A 120 15.83 13.67 4.86
C ALA A 120 16.10 14.80 5.85
N MET A 121 15.74 16.00 5.43
CA MET A 121 15.73 17.18 6.27
C MET A 121 14.28 17.56 6.58
N ARG A 122 13.99 17.88 7.84
CA ARG A 122 12.71 18.43 8.24
C ARG A 122 12.87 19.88 8.66
N MET A 123 12.20 20.77 7.95
CA MET A 123 12.33 22.22 8.15
C MET A 123 13.81 22.67 8.19
N GLY A 124 14.65 22.08 7.33
CA GLY A 124 16.07 22.39 7.24
C GLY A 124 16.96 21.77 8.33
N GLN A 125 16.45 20.91 9.20
CA GLN A 125 17.24 20.16 10.17
C GLN A 125 17.38 18.69 9.76
N PRO A 126 18.56 18.05 9.89
CA PRO A 126 18.72 16.63 9.60
C PRO A 126 17.84 15.76 10.50
N GLU A 127 17.11 14.81 9.92
CA GLU A 127 16.26 13.87 10.69
C GLU A 127 16.55 12.40 10.39
N TRP A 128 16.85 12.06 9.13
CA TRP A 128 17.15 10.68 8.74
C TRP A 128 18.15 10.64 7.57
N HIS A 129 19.15 9.76 7.64
CA HIS A 129 20.25 9.71 6.68
C HIS A 129 20.76 8.26 6.54
N PRO A 130 20.10 7.42 5.72
CA PRO A 130 20.62 6.10 5.40
C PRO A 130 21.85 6.22 4.49
N ASP A 131 22.96 5.62 4.91
CA ASP A 131 24.25 5.60 4.20
C ASP A 131 24.39 4.39 3.25
N GLN A 132 23.43 3.46 3.30
CA GLN A 132 23.38 2.27 2.46
C GLN A 132 22.15 2.27 1.54
N PRO A 133 22.21 1.53 0.40
CA PRO A 133 21.03 1.25 -0.42
C PRO A 133 19.88 0.67 0.39
N GLY A 134 18.66 1.12 0.11
CA GLY A 134 17.45 0.65 0.78
C GLY A 134 16.81 -0.61 0.19
N LEU A 135 17.30 -1.05 -0.99
CA LEU A 135 16.83 -2.22 -1.73
C LEU A 135 17.99 -3.14 -2.07
N ASP A 136 17.73 -4.44 -1.95
CA ASP A 136 18.60 -5.52 -2.39
C ASP A 136 17.80 -6.44 -3.33
N PHE A 137 17.86 -6.12 -4.63
CA PHE A 137 17.06 -6.85 -5.63
C PHE A 137 17.64 -8.24 -5.89
N ARG A 138 16.77 -9.24 -5.76
CA ARG A 138 17.10 -10.64 -6.05
C ARG A 138 16.23 -11.16 -7.19
N PRO A 139 16.75 -12.02 -8.08
CA PRO A 139 15.93 -12.68 -9.08
C PRO A 139 14.79 -13.47 -8.44
N LEU A 140 13.62 -13.47 -9.08
CA LEU A 140 12.53 -14.34 -8.70
C LEU A 140 12.68 -15.68 -9.45
N GLU A 141 13.20 -16.70 -8.77
CA GLU A 141 13.50 -18.00 -9.37
C GLU A 141 12.24 -18.66 -9.95
N GLY A 142 12.36 -19.20 -11.17
CA GLY A 142 11.24 -19.84 -11.86
C GLY A 142 10.15 -18.88 -12.35
N ALA A 143 10.36 -17.56 -12.25
CA ALA A 143 9.46 -16.58 -12.85
C ALA A 143 9.42 -16.72 -14.38
N PRO A 144 8.25 -16.55 -15.02
CA PRO A 144 8.19 -16.38 -16.47
C PRO A 144 8.90 -15.08 -16.89
N SER A 145 9.31 -14.98 -18.16
CA SER A 145 9.79 -13.69 -18.69
C SER A 145 8.70 -12.61 -18.54
N PRO A 146 9.06 -11.34 -18.25
CA PRO A 146 8.10 -10.25 -18.22
C PRO A 146 7.31 -10.14 -19.53
N GLU A 147 5.98 -10.03 -19.40
CA GLU A 147 5.08 -9.93 -20.55
C GLU A 147 5.17 -8.57 -21.25
N GLU A 148 4.72 -8.53 -22.50
CA GLU A 148 4.84 -7.35 -23.37
C GLU A 148 4.03 -6.17 -22.86
N THR A 149 2.82 -6.41 -22.34
CA THR A 149 1.92 -5.33 -21.91
C THR A 149 1.91 -5.13 -20.40
N ALA A 150 1.73 -3.88 -19.97
CA ALA A 150 1.63 -3.54 -18.56
C ALA A 150 0.50 -4.32 -17.83
N PRO A 151 -0.73 -4.51 -18.36
CA PRO A 151 -1.74 -5.32 -17.67
C PRO A 151 -1.34 -6.79 -17.47
N GLN A 152 -0.67 -7.40 -18.44
CA GLN A 152 -0.16 -8.78 -18.30
C GLN A 152 0.95 -8.86 -17.25
N ARG A 153 1.88 -7.90 -17.23
CA ARG A 153 2.91 -7.79 -16.20
C ARG A 153 2.34 -7.63 -14.80
N LEU A 154 1.28 -6.84 -14.62
CA LEU A 154 0.59 -6.74 -13.33
C LEU A 154 -0.02 -8.08 -12.90
N LYS A 155 -0.59 -8.85 -13.84
CA LYS A 155 -1.08 -10.20 -13.57
C LYS A 155 0.07 -11.13 -13.14
N GLN A 156 1.24 -11.02 -13.77
CA GLN A 156 2.44 -11.77 -13.37
C GLN A 156 2.94 -11.37 -11.98
N MET A 157 3.12 -10.07 -11.69
CA MET A 157 3.49 -9.58 -10.35
C MET A 157 2.59 -10.17 -9.27
N ARG A 158 1.26 -10.05 -9.45
CA ARG A 158 0.27 -10.60 -8.51
C ARG A 158 0.33 -12.13 -8.43
N ALA A 159 0.71 -12.81 -9.50
CA ALA A 159 0.83 -14.26 -9.51
C ALA A 159 2.06 -14.76 -8.75
N MET A 160 3.20 -14.12 -8.96
CA MET A 160 4.45 -14.46 -8.29
C MET A 160 4.38 -14.15 -6.80
N LEU A 161 3.80 -13.01 -6.41
CA LEU A 161 3.67 -12.64 -5.00
C LEU A 161 2.73 -13.56 -4.19
N ARG A 162 1.94 -14.45 -4.83
CA ARG A 162 1.13 -15.44 -4.09
C ARG A 162 1.96 -16.48 -3.35
N SER A 163 3.21 -16.71 -3.73
CA SER A 163 4.09 -17.64 -3.01
C SER A 163 4.70 -17.01 -1.74
N PHE A 164 4.56 -15.70 -1.57
CA PHE A 164 5.09 -14.98 -0.42
C PHE A 164 4.09 -15.05 0.74
N SER A 165 4.61 -15.22 1.93
CA SER A 165 3.88 -15.07 3.19
C SER A 165 4.72 -14.22 4.13
N ALA A 166 4.05 -13.50 5.03
CA ALA A 166 4.72 -12.69 6.03
C ALA A 166 3.90 -12.73 7.31
N SER A 167 4.59 -12.67 8.45
CA SER A 167 3.97 -12.66 9.77
C SER A 167 4.72 -11.69 10.67
N ILE A 168 3.99 -11.02 11.55
CA ILE A 168 4.56 -10.23 12.64
C ILE A 168 4.37 -10.99 13.96
N SER A 169 5.32 -10.87 14.88
CA SER A 169 5.17 -11.41 16.24
C SER A 169 5.13 -10.27 17.24
N ASP A 170 4.02 -10.16 17.96
CA ASP A 170 3.85 -9.20 19.05
C ASP A 170 4.05 -9.90 20.40
N PRO A 171 4.79 -9.33 21.36
CA PRO A 171 4.95 -9.92 22.69
C PRO A 171 3.65 -10.14 23.45
N ALA A 172 2.62 -9.30 23.24
CA ALA A 172 1.34 -9.38 23.93
C ALA A 172 0.37 -10.35 23.26
N ASP A 173 0.29 -10.32 21.92
CA ASP A 173 -0.78 -11.00 21.16
C ASP A 173 -0.29 -12.19 20.33
N GLY A 174 1.03 -12.43 20.29
CA GLY A 174 1.65 -13.56 19.60
C GLY A 174 1.86 -13.34 18.11
N ARG A 175 1.89 -14.43 17.34
CA ARG A 175 2.15 -14.39 15.89
C ARG A 175 0.87 -14.10 15.11
N HIS A 176 0.94 -13.12 14.22
CA HIS A 176 -0.14 -12.75 13.31
C HIS A 176 0.33 -12.86 11.86
N GLU A 177 -0.44 -13.58 11.05
CA GLU A 177 -0.23 -13.63 9.60
C GLU A 177 -0.68 -12.32 8.95
N LEU A 178 0.14 -11.81 8.04
CA LEU A 178 -0.10 -10.57 7.32
C LEU A 178 -0.76 -10.88 5.97
N ARG A 179 -1.66 -10.00 5.55
CA ARG A 179 -2.35 -10.12 4.26
C ARG A 179 -1.66 -9.24 3.22
N LEU A 180 -1.26 -9.81 2.09
CA LEU A 180 -0.82 -9.04 0.93
C LEU A 180 -1.98 -8.20 0.34
N LEU A 181 -1.74 -6.93 0.05
CA LEU A 181 -2.67 -6.10 -0.72
C LEU A 181 -2.79 -6.61 -2.17
N SER A 182 -4.01 -6.72 -2.66
CA SER A 182 -4.29 -7.30 -3.98
C SER A 182 -3.88 -6.40 -5.16
N GLN A 183 -3.68 -5.10 -4.89
CA GLN A 183 -3.22 -4.08 -5.82
C GLN A 183 -1.95 -3.44 -5.29
N PRO A 184 -1.03 -3.02 -6.17
CA PRO A 184 0.12 -2.24 -5.75
C PRO A 184 -0.35 -0.87 -5.25
N VAL A 185 0.36 -0.33 -4.24
CA VAL A 185 0.11 1.02 -3.74
C VAL A 185 0.76 2.09 -4.62
N PHE A 186 1.83 1.71 -5.33
CA PHE A 186 2.52 2.58 -6.26
C PHE A 186 3.07 1.75 -7.42
N ARG A 187 3.01 2.28 -8.64
CA ARG A 187 3.49 1.62 -9.85
C ARG A 187 4.22 2.60 -10.74
N TYR A 188 5.31 2.17 -11.34
CA TYR A 188 6.21 3.02 -12.12
C TYR A 188 6.85 2.22 -13.25
N SER A 189 7.50 2.93 -14.16
CA SER A 189 8.42 2.37 -15.15
C SER A 189 9.48 3.40 -15.47
N GLN A 190 10.68 2.94 -15.80
CA GLN A 190 11.75 3.77 -16.35
C GLN A 190 12.51 2.96 -17.41
N PRO A 191 11.93 2.79 -18.62
CA PRO A 191 12.51 1.96 -19.67
C PRO A 191 13.93 2.41 -20.06
N ASP A 192 14.21 3.71 -20.01
CA ASP A 192 15.51 4.30 -20.36
C ASP A 192 16.66 3.82 -19.47
N VAL A 193 16.37 3.37 -18.23
CA VAL A 193 17.34 2.77 -17.30
C VAL A 193 17.07 1.29 -17.07
N GLY A 194 16.31 0.66 -17.97
CA GLY A 194 16.08 -0.79 -17.96
C GLY A 194 14.98 -1.27 -17.01
N ILE A 195 14.11 -0.40 -16.48
CA ILE A 195 12.96 -0.82 -15.65
C ILE A 195 11.69 -0.78 -16.51
N LEU A 196 11.23 -1.95 -16.97
CA LEU A 196 10.05 -2.08 -17.81
C LEU A 196 8.74 -1.85 -17.03
N ASP A 197 8.74 -2.23 -15.76
CA ASP A 197 7.61 -2.14 -14.84
C ASP A 197 8.09 -2.36 -13.41
N GLY A 198 7.64 -1.53 -12.48
CA GLY A 198 7.96 -1.62 -11.08
C GLY A 198 6.74 -1.36 -10.24
N ALA A 199 6.62 -2.03 -9.10
CA ALA A 199 5.46 -1.90 -8.24
C ALA A 199 5.80 -2.13 -6.76
N LEU A 200 5.14 -1.35 -5.90
CA LEU A 200 5.19 -1.46 -4.44
C LEU A 200 3.94 -2.18 -3.94
N PHE A 201 4.11 -3.25 -3.17
CA PHE A 201 3.03 -3.98 -2.50
C PHE A 201 3.27 -4.02 -0.99
N PHE A 202 2.20 -3.96 -0.21
CA PHE A 202 2.30 -4.13 1.24
C PHE A 202 1.65 -5.43 1.70
N PHE A 203 2.32 -6.12 2.62
CA PHE A 203 1.69 -6.99 3.59
C PHE A 203 1.19 -6.14 4.75
N VAL A 204 -0.08 -6.33 5.12
CA VAL A 204 -0.76 -5.50 6.10
C VAL A 204 -1.33 -6.32 7.25
N ARG A 205 -1.36 -5.72 8.45
CA ARG A 205 -2.25 -6.11 9.54
C ARG A 205 -3.48 -5.21 9.49
N ALA A 206 -4.66 -5.82 9.25
CA ALA A 206 -5.86 -5.08 8.84
C ALA A 206 -5.61 -4.21 7.59
N THR A 207 -5.31 -2.92 7.78
CA THR A 207 -4.89 -1.99 6.71
C THR A 207 -3.52 -1.37 6.94
N ASN A 208 -2.92 -1.57 8.12
CA ASN A 208 -1.63 -1.04 8.51
C ASN A 208 -0.50 -1.74 7.75
N PRO A 209 0.34 -1.01 7.00
CA PRO A 209 1.50 -1.59 6.32
C PRO A 209 2.56 -2.07 7.32
N GLU A 210 2.95 -3.34 7.22
CA GLU A 210 3.93 -3.95 8.13
C GLU A 210 5.19 -4.41 7.38
N LEU A 211 5.03 -4.86 6.13
CA LEU A 211 6.16 -5.25 5.26
C LEU A 211 5.90 -4.78 3.83
N LEU A 212 6.88 -4.09 3.25
CA LEU A 212 6.88 -3.70 1.84
C LEU A 212 7.53 -4.79 1.00
N ILE A 213 7.04 -5.02 -0.22
CA ILE A 213 7.78 -5.72 -1.26
C ILE A 213 7.79 -4.87 -2.52
N VAL A 214 8.98 -4.64 -3.05
CA VAL A 214 9.21 -4.04 -4.36
C VAL A 214 9.39 -5.16 -5.37
N VAL A 215 8.69 -5.09 -6.50
CA VAL A 215 8.88 -6.01 -7.63
C VAL A 215 9.19 -5.19 -8.86
N GLU A 216 10.27 -5.54 -9.57
CA GLU A 216 10.67 -4.88 -10.82
C GLU A 216 10.91 -5.91 -11.93
N ALA A 217 10.38 -5.63 -13.12
CA ALA A 217 10.83 -6.22 -14.37
C ALA A 217 12.03 -5.40 -14.87
N GLN A 218 13.23 -5.90 -14.61
CA GLN A 218 14.48 -5.25 -14.99
C GLN A 218 15.07 -5.93 -16.24
N THR A 219 15.59 -5.12 -17.16
CA THR A 219 16.37 -5.58 -18.30
C THR A 219 17.85 -5.60 -17.92
N ALA A 220 18.36 -6.76 -17.51
CA ALA A 220 19.78 -6.97 -17.29
C ALA A 220 20.39 -7.59 -18.56
N GLU A 221 21.41 -6.97 -19.14
CA GLU A 221 22.13 -7.48 -20.33
C GLU A 221 21.19 -7.79 -21.51
N GLY A 222 20.13 -6.98 -21.69
CA GLY A 222 19.14 -7.15 -22.75
C GLY A 222 18.06 -8.23 -22.48
N ASN A 223 18.16 -8.97 -21.37
CA ASN A 223 17.19 -9.99 -20.99
C ASN A 223 16.28 -9.49 -19.85
N PRO A 224 14.98 -9.26 -20.12
CA PRO A 224 14.05 -8.85 -19.08
C PRO A 224 13.80 -9.99 -18.09
N ARG A 225 13.93 -9.71 -16.80
CA ARG A 225 13.69 -10.65 -15.71
C ARG A 225 12.95 -9.99 -14.55
N TRP A 226 12.17 -10.79 -13.83
CA TRP A 226 11.56 -10.34 -12.58
C TRP A 226 12.55 -10.40 -11.43
N THR A 227 12.56 -9.33 -10.64
CA THR A 227 13.34 -9.18 -9.41
C THR A 227 12.45 -8.66 -8.29
N TYR A 228 12.82 -8.93 -7.05
CA TYR A 228 12.11 -8.42 -5.88
C TYR A 228 13.06 -8.01 -4.75
N SER A 229 12.58 -7.14 -3.86
CA SER A 229 13.23 -6.76 -2.60
C SER A 229 12.17 -6.54 -1.51
N PRO A 230 12.27 -7.19 -0.33
CA PRO A 230 11.42 -6.92 0.83
C PRO A 230 11.89 -5.72 1.69
#